data_AF-A0A947RT74-F1
#
_entry.id   AF-A0A947RT74-F1
#
_cell.length_a   1.000
_cell.length_b   1.000
_cell.length_c   1.000
_cell.angle_alpha   90.00
_cell.angle_beta   90.00
_cell.angle_gamma   90.00
#
_symmetry.space_group_name_H-M   'P 1'
#
loop_
_entity.id
_entity.type
_entity.pdbx_description
1 polymer ?
#
loop_
_entity_poly.entity_id
_entity_poly.type
_entity_poly.pdbx_seq_one_letter_code
_entity_poly.pdbx_strand_id
1 'polypeptide(L)'
;MALQLAAIEEIIGRYPAEPASLIMVLQDLQTELRHVPDEAVDLVAGSLGVPRSRVHSAVSFYKAFSVAPRGKHRIDVCMGTACHV
;
A
#
# COMPACT_ATOMS: atom_id res chain seq x y z
N MET A 1 -5.37 8.28 -15.40
CA MET A 1 -5.77 8.76 -14.06
C MET A 1 -7.12 8.23 -13.61
N ALA A 2 -8.23 8.46 -14.32
CA ALA A 2 -9.57 8.00 -13.87
C ALA A 2 -9.68 6.49 -13.56
N LEU A 3 -9.02 5.63 -14.34
CA LEU A 3 -9.05 4.17 -14.13
C LEU A 3 -8.38 3.73 -12.81
N GLN A 4 -7.39 4.49 -12.31
CA GLN A 4 -6.67 4.14 -11.09
C GLN A 4 -7.50 4.44 -9.84
N LEU A 5 -8.28 5.52 -9.83
CA LEU A 5 -9.13 5.85 -8.68
C LEU A 5 -10.22 4.79 -8.48
N ALA A 6 -10.87 4.35 -9.56
CA ALA A 6 -11.89 3.31 -9.49
C ALA A 6 -11.33 2.00 -8.88
N ALA A 7 -10.11 1.61 -9.28
CA ALA A 7 -9.44 0.44 -8.72
C ALA A 7 -9.11 0.60 -7.22
N ILE A 8 -8.67 1.80 -6.80
CA ILE A 8 -8.39 2.10 -5.38
C ILE A 8 -9.68 1.99 -4.55
N GLU A 9 -10.77 2.62 -5.01
CA GLU A 9 -12.07 2.58 -4.34
C GLU A 9 -12.62 1.16 -4.23
N GLU A 10 -12.49 0.36 -5.30
CA GLU A 10 -12.90 -1.04 -5.30
C GLU A 10 -12.13 -1.85 -4.24
N ILE A 11 -10.81 -1.67 -4.16
CA ILE A 11 -9.97 -2.37 -3.17
C ILE A 11 -10.35 -1.95 -1.75
N ILE A 12 -10.51 -0.65 -1.50
CA ILE A 12 -10.92 -0.13 -0.19
C ILE A 12 -12.29 -0.72 0.21
N GLY A 13 -13.24 -0.81 -0.73
CA GLY A 13 -14.58 -1.35 -0.51
C GLY A 13 -14.64 -2.83 -0.14
N ARG A 14 -13.55 -3.59 -0.30
CA ARG A 14 -13.45 -5.00 0.14
C ARG A 14 -13.30 -5.15 1.65
N TYR A 15 -12.99 -4.06 2.36
CA TYR A 15 -12.64 -4.07 3.78
C TYR A 15 -13.62 -3.26 4.64
N PRO A 16 -13.79 -3.61 5.93
CA PRO A 16 -14.55 -2.79 6.85
C PRO A 16 -13.88 -1.42 7.05
N ALA A 17 -14.69 -0.38 7.28
CA ALA A 17 -14.25 0.99 7.50
C ALA A 17 -13.69 1.18 8.92
N GLU A 18 -12.58 0.52 9.22
CA GLU A 18 -11.93 0.58 10.53
C GLU A 18 -10.40 0.70 10.44
N PRO A 19 -9.75 1.32 11.44
CA PRO A 19 -8.29 1.50 11.42
C PRO A 19 -7.48 0.20 11.30
N ALA A 20 -8.04 -0.93 11.74
CA ALA A 20 -7.39 -2.23 11.69
C ALA A 20 -7.19 -2.74 10.25
N SER A 21 -8.02 -2.29 9.30
CA SER A 21 -7.93 -2.70 7.89
C SER A 21 -6.79 -2.02 7.12
N LEU A 22 -6.14 -1.01 7.70
CA LEU A 22 -5.14 -0.18 7.02
C LEU A 22 -4.05 -0.98 6.30
N ILE A 23 -3.43 -1.93 7.00
CA ILE A 23 -2.31 -2.69 6.44
C ILE A 23 -2.77 -3.61 5.32
N MET A 24 -3.94 -4.24 5.47
CA MET A 24 -4.49 -5.14 4.45
C MET A 24 -4.86 -4.38 3.18
N VAL A 25 -5.52 -3.23 3.31
CA VAL A 25 -5.85 -2.35 2.18
C VAL A 25 -4.58 -1.91 1.45
N LEU A 26 -3.55 -1.49 2.17
CA LEU A 26 -2.28 -1.08 1.56
C LEU A 26 -1.55 -2.24 0.86
N GLN A 27 -1.66 -3.47 1.37
CA GLN A 27 -1.08 -4.66 0.74
C GLN A 27 -1.76 -5.00 -0.59
N ASP A 28 -3.09 -4.91 -0.66
CA ASP A 28 -3.82 -5.14 -1.90
C ASP A 28 -3.54 -4.04 -2.93
N LEU A 29 -3.54 -2.78 -2.50
CA LEU A 29 -3.13 -1.65 -3.35
C LEU A 29 -1.74 -1.86 -3.93
N GLN A 30 -0.76 -2.23 -3.09
CA GLN A 30 0.60 -2.50 -3.51
C GLN A 30 0.70 -3.70 -4.47
N THR A 31 -0.19 -4.69 -4.35
CA THR A 31 -0.20 -5.88 -5.20
C THR A 31 -0.77 -5.57 -6.58
N GLU A 32 -1.91 -4.90 -6.63
CA GLU A 32 -2.64 -4.58 -7.86
C GLU A 32 -1.94 -3.45 -8.65
N LEU A 33 -1.54 -2.39 -7.94
CA LEU A 33 -0.98 -1.18 -8.55
C LEU A 33 0.56 -1.19 -8.59
N ARG A 34 1.22 -2.12 -7.90
CA ARG A 34 2.69 -2.20 -7.73
C ARG A 34 3.32 -1.00 -7.01
N HIS A 35 2.50 -0.09 -6.50
CA HIS A 35 2.90 1.04 -5.66
C HIS A 35 1.67 1.59 -4.93
N VAL A 36 1.89 2.41 -3.91
CA VAL A 36 0.86 3.16 -3.19
C VAL A 36 0.97 4.63 -3.63
N PRO A 37 0.14 5.08 -4.59
CA PRO A 37 0.17 6.47 -5.03
C PRO A 37 -0.36 7.40 -3.93
N ASP A 38 0.00 8.68 -3.98
CA ASP A 38 -0.39 9.66 -2.96
C ASP A 38 -1.92 9.85 -2.91
N GLU A 39 -2.63 9.75 -4.04
CA GLU A 39 -4.10 9.81 -4.04
C GLU A 39 -4.72 8.65 -3.25
N ALA A 40 -4.07 7.47 -3.24
CA ALA A 40 -4.54 6.35 -2.44
C ALA A 40 -4.37 6.61 -0.93
N VAL A 41 -3.37 7.39 -0.53
CA VAL A 41 -3.17 7.75 0.89
C VAL A 41 -4.35 8.56 1.41
N ASP A 42 -4.83 9.53 0.64
CA ASP A 42 -5.98 10.37 1.01
C ASP A 42 -7.29 9.57 1.04
N LEU A 43 -7.53 8.74 0.02
CA LEU A 43 -8.73 7.91 -0.04
C LEU A 43 -8.78 6.91 1.11
N VAL A 44 -7.69 6.20 1.37
CA VAL A 44 -7.61 5.24 2.49
C VAL A 44 -7.79 5.95 3.84
N ALA A 45 -7.18 7.12 4.02
CA ALA A 45 -7.33 7.91 5.24
C ALA A 45 -8.79 8.30 5.50
N GLY A 46 -9.47 8.81 4.46
CA GLY A 46 -10.88 9.17 4.53
C GLY A 46 -11.80 7.97 4.79
N SER A 47 -11.62 6.89 4.04
CA SER A 47 -12.48 5.70 4.13
C SER A 47 -12.33 4.92 5.43
N LEU A 48 -11.13 4.88 6.02
CA LEU A 48 -10.89 4.17 7.29
C LEU A 48 -10.99 5.07 8.52
N GLY A 49 -11.26 6.38 8.34
CA GLY A 49 -11.37 7.34 9.44
C GLY A 49 -10.07 7.54 10.22
N VAL A 50 -8.91 7.41 9.57
CA VAL A 50 -7.59 7.58 10.17
C VAL A 50 -6.91 8.85 9.65
N PRO A 51 -6.05 9.50 10.45
CA PRO A 51 -5.31 10.66 9.96
C PRO A 51 -4.36 10.26 8.82
N ARG A 52 -4.24 11.13 7.81
CA ARG A 52 -3.31 10.95 6.67
C ARG A 52 -1.89 10.59 7.13
N SER A 53 -1.43 11.21 8.22
CA SER A 53 -0.12 10.93 8.82
C SER A 53 0.06 9.47 9.19
N ARG A 54 -0.97 8.79 9.70
CA ARG A 54 -0.91 7.37 10.06
C ARG A 54 -0.73 6.48 8.83
N VAL A 55 -1.45 6.79 7.74
CA VAL A 55 -1.31 6.07 6.47
C VAL A 55 0.09 6.27 5.90
N HIS A 56 0.55 7.53 5.85
CA HIS A 56 1.89 7.87 5.39
C HIS A 56 3.00 7.22 6.24
N SER A 57 2.84 7.21 7.57
CA SER A 57 3.76 6.50 8.47
C SER A 57 3.85 5.01 8.14
N ALA A 58 2.72 4.32 7.92
CA ALA A 58 2.72 2.91 7.55
C ALA A 58 3.45 2.66 6.23
N VAL A 59 3.17 3.46 5.20
CA VAL A 59 3.81 3.33 3.88
C VAL A 59 5.32 3.61 3.96
N SER A 60 5.74 4.58 4.76
CA SER A 60 7.17 4.91 4.94
C SER A 60 7.93 3.92 5.83
N PHE A 61 7.25 3.28 6.78
CA PHE A 61 7.87 2.38 7.76
C PHE A 61 8.12 0.98 7.21
N TYR A 62 7.15 0.40 6.48
CA TYR A 62 7.28 -0.94 5.94
C TYR A 62 7.93 -0.95 4.56
N LYS A 63 9.10 -1.59 4.44
CA LYS A 63 9.82 -1.80 3.16
C LYS A 63 9.00 -2.53 2.08
N ALA A 64 7.94 -3.23 2.49
CA ALA A 64 7.02 -3.91 1.59
C ALA A 64 6.28 -2.94 0.66
N PHE A 65 6.00 -1.72 1.14
CA PHE A 65 5.30 -0.69 0.38
C PHE A 65 6.29 0.18 -0.40
N SER A 66 5.85 0.67 -1.55
CA SER A 66 6.60 1.61 -2.37
C SER A 66 5.67 2.70 -2.86
N VAL A 67 6.05 3.96 -2.66
CA VAL A 67 5.30 5.13 -3.19
C VAL A 67 5.57 5.36 -4.67
N ALA A 68 6.70 4.85 -5.17
CA ALA A 68 7.08 4.97 -6.57
C ALA A 68 6.65 3.70 -7.34
N PRO A 69 6.21 3.83 -8.61
CA PRO A 69 5.88 2.69 -9.45
C PRO A 69 7.02 1.68 -9.51
N ARG A 70 6.71 0.41 -9.21
CA ARG A 70 7.65 -0.69 -9.38
C ARG A 70 7.40 -1.44 -10.70
N GLY A 71 8.49 -1.97 -11.24
CA GLY A 71 8.43 -2.85 -12.42
C GLY A 71 7.59 -4.10 -12.17
N LYS A 72 7.20 -4.77 -13.26
CA LYS A 72 6.40 -6.00 -13.22
C LYS A 72 7.08 -7.13 -12.43
N HIS A 73 8.41 -7.19 -12.47
CA HIS A 73 9.20 -8.24 -11.84
C HIS A 73 9.94 -7.66 -10.63
N ARG A 74 9.62 -8.17 -9.44
CA ARG A 74 10.36 -7.88 -8.21
C ARG A 74 11.32 -9.03 -7.95
N ILE A 75 12.61 -8.72 -7.85
CA ILE A 75 13.66 -9.68 -7.51
C ILE A 75 14.18 -9.29 -6.12
N ASP A 76 13.85 -10.10 -5.12
CA ASP A 76 14.29 -9.89 -3.74
C ASP A 76 15.44 -10.87 -3.45
N VAL A 77 16.63 -10.32 -3.16
CA VAL A 77 17.81 -11.11 -2.77
C VAL A 77 17.95 -11.03 -1.26
N CYS A 78 18.06 -12.19 -0.61
CA CYS A 78 18.33 -12.25 0.81
C CYS A 78 19.73 -11.69 1.10
N MET A 79 19.79 -10.62 1.91
CA MET A 79 21.04 -10.03 2.38
C MET A 79 21.36 -10.42 3.83
N GLY A 80 20.70 -11.45 4.37
CA GLY A 80 20.94 -11.95 5.72
C GLY A 80 22.22 -12.78 5.82
N THR A 81 22.83 -12.84 7.00
CA THR A 81 24.07 -13.61 7.23
C THR A 81 23.92 -15.10 6.88
N ALA A 82 22.75 -15.69 7.15
CA ALA A 82 22.44 -17.08 6.82
C ALA A 82 22.41 -17.36 5.30
N CYS A 83 22.20 -16.33 4.46
CA CYS A 83 22.19 -16.47 3.00
C CYS A 83 23.57 -16.20 2.37
N HIS A 84 24.55 -15.77 3.16
CA HIS A 84 25.91 -15.47 2.73
C HIS A 84 26.91 -16.60 3.03
N VAL A 85 26.45 -17.70 3.63
CA VAL A 85 27.27 -18.89 3.95
C VAL A 85 27.12 -19.99 2.91
#